data_AF-A0A3M7SUW5-F1
#
_entry.id   AF-A0A3M7SUW5-F1
#
_cell.length_a   1.000
_cell.length_b   1.000
_cell.length_c   1.000
_cell.angle_alpha   90.00
_cell.angle_beta   90.00
_cell.angle_gamma   90.00
#
_symmetry.space_group_name_H-M   'P 1'
#
loop_
_entity.id
_entity.type
_entity.pdbx_description
1 polymer ?
#
loop_
_entity_poly.entity_id
_entity_poly.type
_entity_poly.pdbx_seq_one_letter_code
_entity_poly.pdbx_strand_id
1 'polypeptide(L)'
;STHNALNDELNREIKDWQKHNYQKTLVGQLKITKEYEEEFKKAQKPWSKKYFLVEKTKKEYHGACKSYQSAKIHLQNSQADPQVSGEQRKKLEDKMDKYKKEVEVAKNKYKQALDDLNSYNSRYIEDMNNVYKKCDQFEKERLEFFIQQLLKLHTHLNIFDKMNIEQIYAEFMGTIKQTSPDRDLHTWSKECGAGMAMSWPVFEEYSDQVKQIAKNRKKSDKDSTEGITMTSIRPIDDAETKSLSSELSNYR
;
A
#
# COMPACT_ATOMS: atom_id res chain seq x y z
N SER A 1 4.31 10.73 15.25
CA SER A 1 5.33 10.99 14.22
C SER A 1 4.80 10.54 12.86
N THR A 2 5.10 11.26 11.78
CA THR A 2 4.74 10.91 10.40
C THR A 2 5.14 9.49 10.02
N HIS A 3 6.29 9.00 10.52
CA HIS A 3 6.74 7.62 10.33
C HIS A 3 5.72 6.59 10.83
N ASN A 4 5.21 6.76 12.06
CA ASN A 4 4.25 5.83 12.66
C ASN A 4 2.90 5.91 11.93
N ALA A 5 2.46 7.09 11.49
CA ALA A 5 1.21 7.20 10.74
C ALA A 5 1.29 6.49 9.37
N LEU A 6 2.43 6.60 8.67
CA LEU A 6 2.63 5.89 7.40
C LEU A 6 2.78 4.37 7.58
N ASN A 7 3.57 3.94 8.56
CA ASN A 7 3.85 2.50 8.75
C ASN A 7 2.76 1.76 9.51
N ASP A 8 2.17 2.37 10.53
CA ASP A 8 1.22 1.68 11.38
C ASP A 8 -0.20 1.80 10.84
N GLU A 9 -0.59 2.93 10.25
CA GLU A 9 -1.96 3.14 9.75
C GLU A 9 -2.10 2.72 8.28
N LEU A 10 -1.42 3.42 7.37
CA LEU A 10 -1.57 3.22 5.93
C LEU A 10 -1.14 1.81 5.49
N ASN A 11 0.07 1.39 5.88
CA ASN A 11 0.61 0.08 5.50
C ASN A 11 -0.21 -1.09 6.10
N ARG A 12 -0.76 -0.92 7.31
CA ARG A 12 -1.63 -1.93 7.94
C ARG A 12 -2.97 -2.02 7.20
N GLU A 13 -3.61 -0.89 6.91
CA GLU A 13 -4.87 -0.87 6.17
C GLU A 13 -4.75 -1.53 4.79
N ILE A 14 -3.67 -1.26 4.04
CA ILE A 14 -3.42 -1.89 2.75
C ILE A 14 -3.24 -3.41 2.90
N LYS A 15 -2.44 -3.85 3.88
CA LYS A 15 -2.22 -5.28 4.15
C LYS A 15 -3.50 -5.99 4.56
N ASP A 16 -4.29 -5.36 5.43
CA ASP A 16 -5.56 -5.92 5.88
C ASP A 16 -6.54 -5.99 4.72
N TRP A 17 -6.71 -4.90 3.96
CA TRP A 17 -7.59 -4.90 2.78
C TRP A 17 -7.17 -5.97 1.77
N GLN A 18 -5.87 -6.11 1.49
CA GLN A 18 -5.34 -7.14 0.61
C GLN A 18 -5.66 -8.55 1.14
N LYS A 19 -5.43 -8.80 2.44
CA LYS A 19 -5.68 -10.11 3.06
C LYS A 19 -7.16 -10.50 3.02
N HIS A 20 -8.06 -9.54 3.23
CA HIS A 20 -9.50 -9.80 3.20
C HIS A 20 -10.01 -10.05 1.77
N ASN A 21 -9.54 -9.29 0.78
CA ASN A 21 -10.05 -9.35 -0.59
C ASN A 21 -9.34 -10.39 -1.48
N TYR A 22 -8.08 -10.73 -1.21
CA TYR A 22 -7.27 -11.62 -2.04
C TYR A 22 -6.84 -12.88 -1.30
N GLN A 23 -7.84 -13.66 -0.87
CA GLN A 23 -7.62 -14.96 -0.23
C GLN A 23 -7.05 -15.98 -1.22
N LYS A 24 -6.05 -16.74 -0.78
CA LYS A 24 -5.46 -17.84 -1.56
C LYS A 24 -6.13 -19.17 -1.24
N THR A 25 -6.26 -20.00 -2.25
CA THR A 25 -6.65 -21.41 -2.13
C THR A 25 -5.47 -22.26 -1.64
N LEU A 26 -5.73 -23.53 -1.31
CA LEU A 26 -4.69 -24.48 -0.85
C LEU A 26 -3.55 -24.68 -1.86
N VAL A 27 -3.81 -24.45 -3.16
CA VAL A 27 -2.81 -24.55 -4.24
C VAL A 27 -2.14 -23.20 -4.55
N GLY A 28 -2.35 -22.19 -3.72
CA GLY A 28 -1.72 -20.87 -3.83
C GLY A 28 -2.36 -19.90 -4.83
N GLN A 29 -3.39 -20.33 -5.58
CA GLN A 29 -4.14 -19.46 -6.51
C GLN A 29 -5.12 -18.56 -5.77
N LEU A 30 -5.32 -17.33 -6.26
CA LEU A 30 -6.32 -16.41 -5.73
C LEU A 30 -7.73 -16.98 -5.94
N LYS A 31 -8.49 -17.07 -4.85
CA LYS A 31 -9.84 -17.65 -4.83
C LYS A 31 -10.77 -16.91 -5.79
N ILE A 32 -10.74 -15.57 -5.75
CA ILE A 32 -11.58 -14.72 -6.59
C ILE A 32 -11.31 -14.90 -8.10
N THR A 33 -10.05 -15.10 -8.49
CA THR A 33 -9.69 -15.36 -9.89
C THR A 33 -10.30 -16.67 -10.36
N LYS A 34 -10.21 -17.73 -9.54
CA LYS A 34 -10.80 -19.03 -9.84
C LYS A 34 -12.32 -18.96 -9.92
N GLU A 35 -12.96 -18.27 -8.97
CA GLU A 35 -14.42 -18.09 -8.94
C GLU A 35 -14.94 -17.41 -10.21
N TYR A 36 -14.35 -16.28 -10.63
CA TYR A 36 -14.77 -15.61 -11.86
C TYR A 36 -14.48 -16.44 -13.12
N GLU A 37 -13.36 -17.15 -13.18
CA GLU A 37 -13.07 -18.03 -14.32
C GLU A 37 -14.12 -19.16 -14.45
N GLU A 38 -14.53 -19.76 -13.32
CA GLU A 38 -15.58 -20.78 -13.29
C GLU A 38 -16.95 -20.20 -13.67
N GLU A 39 -17.29 -18.99 -13.19
CA GLU A 39 -18.53 -18.31 -13.57
C GLU A 39 -18.58 -17.98 -15.07
N PHE A 40 -17.51 -17.44 -15.65
CA PHE A 40 -17.43 -17.19 -17.10
C PHE A 40 -17.53 -18.48 -17.91
N LYS A 41 -16.81 -19.54 -17.50
CA LYS A 41 -16.92 -20.86 -18.15
C LYS A 41 -18.36 -21.37 -18.11
N LYS A 42 -19.06 -21.21 -16.98
CA LYS A 42 -20.45 -21.61 -16.83
C LYS A 42 -21.38 -20.82 -17.75
N ALA A 43 -21.23 -19.48 -17.79
CA ALA A 43 -22.01 -18.59 -18.65
C ALA A 43 -21.78 -18.88 -20.15
N GLN A 44 -20.54 -19.14 -20.56
CA GLN A 44 -20.19 -19.37 -21.97
C GLN A 44 -20.54 -20.78 -22.47
N LYS A 45 -20.60 -21.78 -21.58
CA LYS A 45 -20.74 -23.21 -21.95
C LYS A 45 -21.92 -23.51 -22.89
N PRO A 46 -23.15 -22.98 -22.69
CA PRO A 46 -24.27 -23.28 -23.57
C PRO A 46 -24.06 -22.73 -24.99
N TRP A 47 -23.55 -21.51 -25.12
CA TRP A 47 -23.22 -20.90 -26.41
C TRP A 47 -22.11 -21.68 -27.13
N SER A 48 -21.05 -22.05 -26.40
CA SER A 48 -19.94 -22.84 -26.94
C SER A 48 -20.40 -24.19 -27.52
N LYS A 49 -21.34 -24.88 -26.85
CA LYS A 49 -21.94 -26.13 -27.36
C LYS A 49 -22.72 -25.90 -28.67
N LYS A 50 -23.52 -24.83 -28.74
CA LYS A 50 -24.27 -24.48 -29.96
C LYS A 50 -23.32 -24.10 -31.11
N TYR A 51 -22.28 -23.31 -30.82
CA TYR A 51 -21.25 -22.97 -31.79
C TYR A 51 -20.52 -24.20 -32.34
N PHE A 52 -20.18 -25.17 -31.47
CA PHE A 52 -19.60 -26.43 -31.91
C PHE A 52 -20.52 -27.22 -32.86
N LEU A 53 -21.84 -27.21 -32.62
CA LEU A 53 -22.81 -27.84 -33.51
C LEU A 53 -22.89 -27.13 -34.87
N VAL A 54 -22.83 -25.80 -34.90
CA VAL A 54 -22.74 -24.99 -36.13
C VAL A 54 -21.50 -25.40 -36.94
N GLU A 55 -20.33 -25.46 -36.31
CA GLU A 55 -19.09 -25.86 -37.00
C GLU A 55 -19.13 -27.32 -37.49
N LYS A 56 -19.74 -28.22 -36.72
CA LYS A 56 -19.94 -29.62 -37.14
C LYS A 56 -20.85 -29.70 -38.38
N THR A 57 -22.03 -29.09 -38.33
CA THR A 57 -23.01 -29.15 -39.43
C THR A 57 -22.55 -28.40 -40.68
N LYS A 58 -21.77 -27.33 -40.52
CA LYS A 58 -21.06 -26.66 -41.62
C LYS A 58 -20.12 -27.59 -42.37
N LYS A 59 -19.29 -28.35 -41.63
CA LYS A 59 -18.38 -29.35 -42.21
C LYS A 59 -19.15 -30.44 -42.96
N GLU A 60 -20.25 -30.94 -42.38
CA GLU A 60 -21.12 -31.92 -43.03
C GLU A 60 -21.72 -31.39 -44.33
N TYR A 61 -22.23 -30.15 -44.33
CA TYR A 61 -22.76 -29.49 -45.53
C TYR A 61 -21.70 -29.33 -46.62
N HIS A 62 -20.51 -28.81 -46.29
CA HIS A 62 -19.43 -28.67 -47.26
C HIS A 62 -18.95 -30.02 -47.79
N GLY A 63 -18.91 -31.05 -46.95
CA GLY A 63 -18.62 -32.42 -47.35
C GLY A 63 -19.64 -32.97 -48.35
N ALA A 64 -20.94 -32.79 -48.09
CA ALA A 64 -22.00 -33.18 -49.01
C ALA A 64 -21.90 -32.44 -50.34
N CYS A 65 -21.61 -31.14 -50.33
CA CYS A 65 -21.41 -30.33 -51.54
C CYS A 65 -20.25 -30.86 -52.38
N LYS A 66 -19.13 -31.24 -51.74
CA LYS A 66 -17.98 -31.83 -52.42
C LYS A 66 -18.33 -33.17 -53.07
N SER A 67 -19.03 -34.05 -52.34
CA SER A 67 -19.50 -35.34 -52.88
C SER A 67 -20.45 -35.18 -54.07
N TYR A 68 -21.40 -34.24 -53.97
CA TYR A 68 -22.30 -33.90 -55.08
C TYR A 68 -21.53 -33.40 -56.30
N GLN A 69 -20.59 -32.47 -56.12
CA GLN A 69 -19.79 -31.93 -57.21
C GLN A 69 -18.93 -33.02 -57.88
N SER A 70 -18.30 -33.90 -57.09
CA SER A 70 -17.55 -35.04 -57.63
C SER A 70 -18.44 -36.01 -58.42
N ALA A 71 -19.65 -36.31 -57.94
CA ALA A 71 -20.59 -37.17 -58.65
C ALA A 71 -21.10 -36.52 -59.95
N LYS A 72 -21.34 -35.21 -59.93
CA LYS A 72 -21.74 -34.44 -61.12
C LYS A 72 -20.66 -34.46 -62.20
N ILE A 73 -19.40 -34.22 -61.83
CA ILE A 73 -18.26 -34.29 -62.76
C ILE A 73 -18.11 -35.72 -63.31
N HIS A 74 -18.22 -36.74 -62.45
CA HIS A 74 -18.15 -38.14 -62.90
C HIS A 74 -19.26 -38.47 -63.90
N LEU A 75 -20.49 -38.05 -63.67
CA LEU A 75 -21.60 -38.24 -64.61
C LEU A 75 -21.33 -37.55 -65.95
N GLN A 76 -20.86 -36.29 -65.92
CA GLN A 76 -20.52 -35.53 -67.14
C GLN A 76 -19.41 -36.22 -67.95
N ASN A 77 -18.35 -36.70 -67.30
CA ASN A 77 -17.27 -37.40 -67.98
C ASN A 77 -17.72 -38.75 -68.57
N SER A 78 -18.57 -39.49 -67.86
CA SER A 78 -19.14 -40.76 -68.34
C SER A 78 -20.16 -40.61 -69.48
N GLN A 79 -20.71 -39.41 -69.71
CA GLN A 79 -21.56 -39.14 -70.88
C GLN A 79 -20.76 -39.06 -72.18
N ALA A 80 -19.47 -38.70 -72.11
CA ALA A 80 -18.57 -38.62 -73.26
C ALA A 80 -17.91 -39.97 -73.61
N ASP A 81 -18.05 -41.00 -72.77
CA ASP A 81 -17.47 -42.33 -72.98
C ASP A 81 -18.47 -43.29 -73.67
N PRO A 82 -18.17 -43.77 -74.90
CA PRO A 82 -19.02 -44.71 -75.62
C PRO A 82 -19.13 -46.10 -74.97
N GLN A 83 -18.21 -46.45 -74.06
CA GLN A 83 -18.20 -47.77 -73.40
C GLN A 83 -19.13 -47.85 -72.18
N VAL A 84 -19.68 -46.72 -71.71
CA VAL A 84 -20.59 -46.68 -70.56
C VAL A 84 -21.98 -47.13 -70.98
N SER A 85 -22.47 -48.22 -70.38
CA SER A 85 -23.81 -48.73 -70.67
C SER A 85 -24.92 -47.82 -70.14
N GLY A 86 -26.13 -47.93 -70.71
CA GLY A 86 -27.30 -47.16 -70.25
C GLY A 86 -27.65 -47.43 -68.77
N GLU A 87 -27.44 -48.66 -68.31
CA GLU A 87 -27.66 -49.04 -66.90
C GLU A 87 -26.61 -48.43 -65.97
N GLN A 88 -25.34 -48.38 -66.39
CA GLN A 88 -24.28 -47.70 -65.65
C GLN A 88 -24.53 -46.18 -65.57
N ARG A 89 -25.01 -45.58 -66.66
CA ARG A 89 -25.37 -44.15 -66.70
C ARG A 89 -26.51 -43.82 -65.74
N LYS A 90 -27.58 -44.63 -65.75
CA LYS A 90 -28.70 -44.48 -64.81
C LYS A 90 -28.24 -44.58 -63.34
N LYS A 91 -27.34 -45.52 -63.03
CA LYS A 91 -26.78 -45.66 -61.68
C LYS A 91 -25.97 -44.42 -61.24
N LEU A 92 -25.28 -43.76 -62.17
CA LEU A 92 -24.56 -42.51 -61.88
C LEU A 92 -25.52 -41.33 -61.66
N GLU A 93 -26.61 -41.26 -62.42
CA GLU A 93 -27.69 -40.28 -62.24
C GLU A 93 -28.35 -40.45 -60.85
N ASP A 94 -28.75 -41.68 -60.49
CA ASP A 94 -29.34 -42.00 -59.19
C ASP A 94 -28.39 -41.61 -58.03
N LYS A 95 -27.09 -41.85 -58.20
CA LYS A 95 -26.07 -41.47 -57.20
C LYS A 95 -25.92 -39.95 -57.09
N MET A 96 -25.97 -39.22 -58.20
CA MET A 96 -25.92 -37.76 -58.20
C MET A 96 -27.17 -37.17 -57.53
N ASP A 97 -28.36 -37.70 -57.82
CA ASP A 97 -29.63 -37.26 -57.21
C ASP A 97 -29.67 -37.55 -55.71
N LYS A 98 -29.13 -38.70 -55.29
CA LYS A 98 -28.94 -39.01 -53.87
C LYS A 98 -28.08 -37.94 -53.19
N TYR A 99 -26.91 -37.61 -53.71
CA TYR A 99 -26.05 -36.58 -53.12
C TYR A 99 -26.68 -35.18 -53.16
N LYS A 100 -27.47 -34.87 -54.18
CA LYS A 100 -28.23 -33.62 -54.23
C LYS A 100 -29.23 -33.50 -53.07
N LYS A 101 -29.94 -34.58 -52.75
CA LYS A 101 -30.83 -34.64 -51.58
C LYS A 101 -30.05 -34.53 -50.26
N GLU A 102 -28.91 -35.21 -50.16
CA GLU A 102 -28.04 -35.13 -48.97
C GLU A 102 -27.52 -33.70 -48.73
N VAL A 103 -27.18 -32.96 -49.78
CA VAL A 103 -26.78 -31.54 -49.70
C VAL A 103 -27.90 -30.70 -49.07
N GLU A 104 -29.15 -30.83 -49.54
CA GLU A 104 -30.25 -30.04 -48.98
C GLU A 104 -30.59 -30.43 -47.53
N VAL A 105 -30.50 -31.71 -47.18
CA VAL A 105 -30.64 -32.14 -45.78
C VAL A 105 -29.55 -31.54 -44.90
N ALA A 106 -28.28 -31.59 -45.33
CA ALA A 106 -27.17 -31.04 -44.57
C ALA A 106 -27.25 -29.51 -44.45
N LYS A 107 -27.70 -28.82 -45.51
CA LYS A 107 -27.92 -27.37 -45.52
C LYS A 107 -29.01 -26.95 -44.53
N ASN A 108 -30.13 -27.68 -44.49
CA ASN A 108 -31.21 -27.39 -43.55
C ASN A 108 -30.76 -27.61 -42.10
N LYS A 109 -30.01 -28.68 -41.82
CA LYS A 109 -29.39 -28.90 -40.49
C LYS A 109 -28.44 -27.76 -40.10
N TYR A 110 -27.61 -27.30 -41.03
CA TYR A 110 -26.69 -26.19 -40.78
C TYR A 110 -27.43 -24.87 -40.50
N LYS A 111 -28.47 -24.56 -41.29
CA LYS A 111 -29.33 -23.39 -41.05
C LYS A 111 -30.01 -23.45 -39.69
N GLN A 112 -30.60 -24.60 -39.33
CA GLN A 112 -31.24 -24.79 -38.03
C GLN A 112 -30.25 -24.59 -36.88
N ALA A 113 -29.03 -25.12 -36.99
CA ALA A 113 -27.99 -24.90 -35.98
C ALA A 113 -27.59 -23.42 -35.85
N LEU A 114 -27.56 -22.67 -36.96
CA LEU A 114 -27.33 -21.21 -36.95
C LEU A 114 -28.47 -20.46 -36.27
N ASP A 115 -29.73 -20.80 -36.57
CA ASP A 115 -30.91 -20.17 -35.96
C ASP A 115 -30.95 -20.44 -34.45
N ASP A 116 -30.64 -21.67 -34.03
CA ASP A 116 -30.53 -22.06 -32.62
C ASP A 116 -29.39 -21.35 -31.88
N LEU A 117 -28.30 -21.00 -32.57
CA LEU A 117 -27.20 -20.21 -32.01
C LEU A 117 -27.61 -18.74 -31.89
N ASN A 118 -28.15 -18.18 -32.98
CA ASN A 118 -28.53 -16.77 -33.07
C ASN A 118 -29.61 -16.39 -32.06
N SER A 119 -30.60 -17.27 -31.86
CA SER A 119 -31.63 -17.10 -30.83
C SER A 119 -31.07 -17.09 -29.40
N TYR A 120 -29.89 -17.67 -29.17
CA TYR A 120 -29.22 -17.69 -27.86
C TYR A 120 -28.26 -16.52 -27.64
N ASN A 121 -27.89 -15.76 -28.68
CA ASN A 121 -26.87 -14.71 -28.57
C ASN A 121 -27.20 -13.65 -27.52
N SER A 122 -28.46 -13.20 -27.44
CA SER A 122 -28.90 -12.23 -26.42
C SER A 122 -28.67 -12.75 -25.01
N ARG A 123 -29.05 -14.01 -24.75
CA ARG A 123 -28.87 -14.65 -23.45
C ARG A 123 -27.41 -14.85 -23.09
N TYR A 124 -26.59 -15.26 -24.06
CA TYR A 124 -25.15 -15.36 -23.88
C TYR A 124 -24.53 -14.01 -23.47
N ILE A 125 -24.87 -12.93 -24.17
CA ILE A 125 -24.38 -11.58 -23.87
C ILE A 125 -24.83 -11.16 -22.46
N GLU A 126 -26.08 -11.41 -22.09
CA GLU A 126 -26.61 -11.13 -20.76
C GLU A 126 -25.85 -11.89 -19.66
N ASP A 127 -25.72 -13.22 -19.79
CA ASP A 127 -25.05 -14.05 -18.79
C ASP A 127 -23.56 -13.69 -18.65
N MET A 128 -22.86 -13.38 -19.75
CA MET A 128 -21.47 -12.91 -19.72
C MET A 128 -21.35 -11.53 -19.06
N ASN A 129 -22.25 -10.59 -19.39
CA ASN A 129 -22.28 -9.26 -18.79
C ASN A 129 -22.57 -9.31 -17.29
N ASN A 130 -23.37 -10.27 -16.83
CA ASN A 130 -23.65 -10.43 -15.40
C ASN A 130 -22.40 -10.82 -14.61
N VAL A 131 -21.56 -11.71 -15.15
CA VAL A 131 -20.26 -12.04 -14.53
C VAL A 131 -19.31 -10.85 -14.63
N TYR A 132 -19.22 -10.21 -15.80
CA TYR A 132 -18.37 -9.03 -16.02
C TYR A 132 -18.68 -7.89 -15.05
N LYS A 133 -19.95 -7.57 -14.81
CA LYS A 133 -20.36 -6.54 -13.84
C LYS A 133 -19.87 -6.82 -12.42
N LYS A 134 -19.77 -8.09 -12.01
CA LYS A 134 -19.19 -8.44 -10.71
C LYS A 134 -17.69 -8.12 -10.67
N CYS A 135 -16.97 -8.44 -11.76
CA CYS A 135 -15.55 -8.11 -11.87
C CYS A 135 -15.33 -6.59 -11.87
N ASP A 136 -16.14 -5.84 -12.62
CA ASP A 136 -16.09 -4.37 -12.64
C ASP A 136 -16.36 -3.77 -11.27
N GLN A 137 -17.37 -4.27 -10.55
CA GLN A 137 -17.67 -3.79 -9.20
C GLN A 137 -16.51 -4.06 -8.23
N PHE A 138 -15.92 -5.25 -8.28
CA PHE A 138 -14.76 -5.59 -7.45
C PHE A 138 -13.55 -4.71 -7.80
N GLU A 139 -13.31 -4.44 -9.09
CA GLU A 139 -12.23 -3.55 -9.52
C GLU A 139 -12.47 -2.11 -9.08
N LYS A 140 -13.71 -1.63 -9.18
CA LYS A 140 -14.11 -0.30 -8.71
C LYS A 140 -13.80 -0.14 -7.22
N GLU A 141 -14.13 -1.12 -6.39
CA GLU A 141 -13.82 -1.10 -4.95
C GLU A 141 -12.31 -1.00 -4.70
N ARG A 142 -11.48 -1.72 -5.48
CA ARG A 142 -10.02 -1.58 -5.40
C ARG A 142 -9.59 -0.16 -5.76
N LEU A 143 -10.10 0.40 -6.85
CA LEU A 143 -9.70 1.73 -7.32
C LEU A 143 -10.10 2.81 -6.30
N GLU A 144 -11.33 2.76 -5.77
CA GLU A 144 -11.80 3.67 -4.73
C GLU A 144 -10.95 3.56 -3.46
N PHE A 145 -10.62 2.34 -3.04
CA PHE A 145 -9.70 2.10 -1.93
C PHE A 145 -8.33 2.75 -2.17
N PHE A 146 -7.73 2.54 -3.35
CA PHE A 146 -6.42 3.14 -3.67
C PHE A 146 -6.45 4.66 -3.66
N ILE A 147 -7.51 5.28 -4.17
CA ILE A 147 -7.68 6.73 -4.11
C ILE A 147 -7.69 7.21 -2.66
N GLN A 148 -8.45 6.55 -1.77
CA GLN A 148 -8.48 6.89 -0.35
C GLN A 148 -7.09 6.75 0.31
N GLN A 149 -6.35 5.69 0.01
CA GLN A 149 -5.01 5.48 0.54
C GLN A 149 -4.02 6.55 0.05
N LEU A 150 -4.10 6.99 -1.21
CA LEU A 150 -3.27 8.06 -1.74
C LEU A 150 -3.58 9.42 -1.10
N LEU A 151 -4.86 9.70 -0.83
CA LEU A 151 -5.26 10.91 -0.11
C LEU A 151 -4.76 10.91 1.34
N LYS A 152 -4.82 9.77 2.02
CA LYS A 152 -4.22 9.59 3.35
C LYS A 152 -2.71 9.80 3.30
N LEU A 153 -2.01 9.18 2.35
CA LEU A 153 -0.57 9.34 2.14
C LEU A 153 -0.20 10.82 2.01
N HIS A 154 -0.90 11.56 1.14
CA HIS A 154 -0.71 13.00 0.97
C HIS A 154 -0.87 13.74 2.31
N THR A 155 -1.94 13.45 3.04
CA THR A 155 -2.24 14.08 4.34
C THR A 155 -1.18 13.76 5.41
N HIS A 156 -0.63 12.54 5.40
CA HIS A 156 0.44 12.16 6.33
C HIS A 156 1.77 12.83 5.99
N LEU A 157 2.08 12.98 4.71
CA LEU A 157 3.30 13.65 4.23
C LEU A 157 3.25 15.17 4.35
N ASN A 158 2.07 15.78 4.47
CA ASN A 158 1.96 17.21 4.72
C ASN A 158 2.43 17.57 6.15
N ILE A 159 3.73 17.86 6.28
CA ILE A 159 4.38 18.23 7.54
C ILE A 159 4.11 19.68 7.96
N PHE A 160 3.75 20.55 7.01
CA PHE A 160 3.51 21.97 7.29
C PHE A 160 2.33 22.16 8.24
N ASP A 161 1.26 21.39 8.04
CA ASP A 161 0.07 21.45 8.89
C ASP A 161 0.29 20.82 10.29
N LYS A 162 1.29 19.93 10.43
CA LYS A 162 1.42 19.07 11.62
C LYS A 162 2.52 19.46 12.59
N MET A 163 3.60 20.06 12.09
CA MET A 163 4.81 20.24 12.89
C MET A 163 4.90 21.61 13.58
N ASN A 164 3.84 22.42 13.52
CA ASN A 164 3.82 23.81 13.97
C ASN A 164 5.14 24.53 13.67
N ILE A 165 5.54 24.48 12.39
CA ILE A 165 6.85 24.94 11.93
C ILE A 165 7.07 26.39 12.37
N GLU A 166 6.04 27.22 12.33
CA GLU A 166 6.09 28.60 12.80
C GLU A 166 6.51 28.71 14.27
N GLN A 167 5.92 27.89 15.16
CA GLN A 167 6.31 27.87 16.58
C GLN A 167 7.75 27.41 16.76
N ILE A 168 8.20 26.36 16.06
CA ILE A 168 9.59 25.87 16.16
C ILE A 168 10.58 26.99 15.80
N TYR A 169 10.32 27.71 14.70
CA TYR A 169 11.18 28.81 14.27
C TYR A 169 11.12 30.00 15.25
N ALA A 170 9.95 30.28 15.82
CA ALA A 170 9.79 31.34 16.83
C ALA A 170 10.55 31.01 18.14
N GLU A 171 10.46 29.78 18.63
CA GLU A 171 11.16 29.32 19.83
C GLU A 171 12.68 29.31 19.64
N PHE A 172 13.15 28.84 18.47
CA PHE A 172 14.57 28.89 18.11
C PHE A 172 15.11 30.32 18.09
N MET A 173 14.39 31.24 17.44
CA MET A 173 14.74 32.66 17.42
C MET A 173 14.71 33.28 18.83
N GLY A 174 13.72 32.92 19.65
CA GLY A 174 13.61 33.36 21.03
C GLY A 174 14.82 32.95 21.86
N THR A 175 15.29 31.72 21.69
CA THR A 175 16.47 31.17 22.39
C THR A 175 17.72 31.96 22.03
N ILE A 176 17.94 32.25 20.74
CA ILE A 176 19.07 33.07 20.28
C ILE A 176 19.00 34.47 20.90
N LYS A 177 17.82 35.12 20.88
CA LYS A 177 17.66 36.47 21.44
C LYS A 177 17.84 36.56 22.94
N GLN A 178 17.64 35.45 23.67
CA GLN A 178 17.86 35.40 25.11
C GLN A 178 19.33 35.25 25.50
N THR A 179 20.23 34.98 24.54
CA THR A 179 21.67 34.94 24.81
C THR A 179 22.18 36.33 25.20
N SER A 180 23.02 36.38 26.23
CA SER A 180 23.53 37.64 26.78
C SER A 180 25.01 37.47 27.12
N PRO A 181 25.91 38.03 26.30
CA PRO A 181 27.34 37.99 26.56
C PRO A 181 27.69 38.52 27.96
N ASP A 182 27.02 39.58 28.41
CA ASP A 182 27.28 40.19 29.72
C ASP A 182 26.93 39.25 30.88
N ARG A 183 25.82 38.51 30.78
CA ARG A 183 25.44 37.51 31.79
C ARG A 183 26.46 36.38 31.85
N ASP A 184 26.95 35.94 30.69
CA ASP A 184 27.93 34.85 30.60
C ASP A 184 29.28 35.30 31.17
N LEU A 185 29.75 36.51 30.81
CA LEU A 185 30.97 37.12 31.37
C LEU A 185 30.87 37.38 32.88
N HIS A 186 29.69 37.79 33.36
CA HIS A 186 29.47 37.98 34.80
C HIS A 186 29.56 36.65 35.56
N THR A 187 28.91 35.61 35.04
CA THR A 187 28.96 34.25 35.61
C THR A 187 30.41 33.75 35.65
N TRP A 188 31.15 33.90 34.56
CA TRP A 188 32.56 33.53 34.50
C TRP A 188 33.43 34.30 35.50
N SER A 189 33.23 35.61 35.62
CA SER A 189 33.99 36.45 36.56
C SER A 189 33.73 36.07 38.02
N LYS A 190 32.49 35.67 38.34
CA LYS A 190 32.11 35.19 39.67
C LYS A 190 32.70 33.82 40.00
N GLU A 191 32.71 32.90 39.05
CA GLU A 191 33.10 31.50 39.29
C GLU A 191 34.60 31.25 39.10
N CYS A 192 35.25 32.00 38.22
CA CYS A 192 36.64 31.77 37.81
C CYS A 192 37.49 33.06 37.80
N GLY A 193 36.92 34.20 38.15
CA GLY A 193 37.58 35.51 38.07
C GLY A 193 37.63 36.24 39.40
N ALA A 194 37.73 37.57 39.31
CA ALA A 194 37.89 38.44 40.47
C ALA A 194 36.66 38.47 41.42
N GLY A 195 35.51 37.94 40.98
CA GLY A 195 34.31 37.81 41.81
C GLY A 195 34.29 36.57 42.71
N MET A 196 35.29 35.70 42.61
CA MET A 196 35.41 34.54 43.49
C MET A 196 35.64 34.97 44.94
N ALA A 197 34.98 34.28 45.87
CA ALA A 197 35.19 34.52 47.29
C ALA A 197 36.61 34.10 47.67
N MET A 198 37.43 35.08 48.06
CA MET A 198 38.78 34.85 48.54
C MET A 198 38.86 35.08 50.05
N SER A 199 39.30 34.06 50.78
CA SER A 199 39.70 34.19 52.19
C SER A 199 41.11 34.74 52.24
N TRP A 200 41.25 36.06 52.25
CA TRP A 200 42.54 36.71 52.37
C TRP A 200 43.21 36.34 53.70
N PRO A 201 44.54 36.11 53.72
CA PRO A 201 45.24 35.82 54.95
C PRO A 201 45.06 36.95 55.97
N VAL A 202 44.62 36.58 57.17
CA VAL A 202 44.51 37.48 58.33
C VAL A 202 45.41 36.97 59.44
N PHE A 203 45.66 37.82 60.44
CA PHE A 203 46.44 37.43 61.61
C PHE A 203 45.74 36.27 62.34
N GLU A 204 46.46 35.17 62.52
CA GLU A 204 45.99 34.00 63.26
C GLU A 204 46.77 33.89 64.57
N GLU A 205 46.06 33.76 65.70
CA GLU A 205 46.66 33.63 67.02
C GLU A 205 47.40 32.28 67.15
N TYR A 206 48.60 32.31 67.72
CA TYR A 206 49.41 31.10 67.87
C TYR A 206 48.77 30.15 68.88
N SER A 207 48.38 28.95 68.42
CA SER A 207 47.84 27.87 69.26
C SER A 207 48.62 26.57 69.04
N ASP A 208 49.01 25.90 70.13
CA ASP A 208 49.77 24.65 70.06
C ASP A 208 48.98 23.47 69.46
N GLN A 209 47.65 23.60 69.29
CA GLN A 209 46.79 22.58 68.69
C GLN A 209 46.99 22.48 67.15
N VAL A 210 47.52 23.52 66.49
CA VAL A 210 47.68 23.56 65.02
C VAL A 210 48.84 22.66 64.52
N LYS A 211 49.81 22.32 65.40
CA LYS A 211 50.96 21.44 65.07
C LYS A 211 50.56 20.01 64.70
N GLN A 212 49.40 19.52 65.17
CA GLN A 212 48.90 18.16 64.90
C GLN A 212 48.29 18.05 63.49
N ILE A 213 47.65 19.11 63.00
CA ILE A 213 46.96 19.11 61.69
C ILE A 213 47.96 19.22 60.53
N ALA A 214 49.00 20.05 60.68
CA ALA A 214 50.04 20.23 59.65
C ALA A 214 50.89 18.97 59.40
N LYS A 215 51.02 18.07 60.39
CA LYS A 215 51.74 16.79 60.21
C LYS A 215 50.92 15.74 59.44
N ASN A 216 49.59 15.78 59.55
CA ASN A 216 48.71 14.81 58.88
C ASN A 216 48.39 15.16 57.42
N ARG A 217 48.50 16.42 57.00
CA ARG A 217 48.29 16.81 55.58
C ARG A 217 49.45 16.44 54.64
N LYS A 218 50.66 16.15 55.13
CA LYS A 218 51.80 15.76 54.28
C LYS A 218 51.66 14.39 53.60
N LYS A 219 50.56 13.66 53.78
CA LYS A 219 50.36 12.32 53.19
C LYS A 219 49.20 12.18 52.19
N SER A 220 48.41 13.22 51.91
CA SER A 220 47.26 13.08 50.99
C SER A 220 47.15 14.11 49.86
N ASP A 221 48.15 14.96 49.64
CA ASP A 221 48.19 15.82 48.43
C ASP A 221 48.95 15.14 47.29
N LYS A 222 48.34 14.05 46.80
CA LYS A 222 48.44 13.69 45.39
C LYS A 222 47.03 13.31 44.99
N ASP A 223 46.44 14.18 44.17
CA ASP A 223 45.22 13.95 43.39
C ASP A 223 43.90 14.33 44.08
N SER A 224 43.55 15.62 43.99
CA SER A 224 42.17 16.07 43.70
C SER A 224 42.12 17.61 43.63
N THR A 225 42.08 18.13 42.41
CA THR A 225 41.71 19.52 42.09
C THR A 225 40.20 19.68 42.33
N GLU A 226 39.78 19.88 43.57
CA GLU A 226 38.40 20.24 43.92
C GLU A 226 38.40 21.23 45.09
N GLY A 227 37.67 22.33 44.93
CA GLY A 227 37.64 23.45 45.86
C GLY A 227 37.20 23.02 47.27
N ILE A 228 38.12 23.19 48.23
CA ILE A 228 37.82 22.96 49.64
C ILE A 228 36.97 24.14 50.14
N THR A 229 35.66 23.95 50.22
CA THR A 229 34.75 24.89 50.88
C THR A 229 34.59 24.45 52.33
N MET A 230 35.25 25.14 53.27
CA MET A 230 35.06 24.91 54.71
C MET A 230 33.88 25.76 55.20
N THR A 231 32.70 25.15 55.29
CA THR A 231 31.51 25.78 55.87
C THR A 231 31.67 25.91 57.38
N SER A 232 31.87 27.13 57.89
CA SER A 232 31.77 27.40 59.33
C SER A 232 30.31 27.67 59.69
N ILE A 233 29.71 26.74 60.44
CA ILE A 233 28.37 26.87 61.01
C ILE A 233 28.45 27.87 62.17
N ARG A 234 27.72 28.99 62.09
CA ARG A 234 27.38 29.83 63.24
C ARG A 234 25.99 29.46 63.74
N PRO A 235 25.76 29.28 65.06
CA PRO A 235 24.41 29.21 65.60
C PRO A 235 23.71 30.58 65.44
N ILE A 236 22.47 30.54 64.98
CA ILE A 236 21.55 31.69 64.93
C ILE A 236 20.83 31.73 66.28
N ASP A 237 20.97 32.82 67.04
CA ASP A 237 20.08 33.14 68.15
C ASP A 237 19.01 34.13 67.65
N ASP A 238 17.75 33.68 67.71
CA ASP A 238 16.54 34.44 67.40
C ASP A 238 16.17 35.37 68.57
N ALA A 239 16.52 36.65 68.50
CA ALA A 239 15.80 37.74 69.17
C ALA A 239 16.35 39.11 68.75
N GLU A 240 15.77 39.73 67.72
CA GLU A 240 15.62 41.21 67.52
C GLU A 240 15.35 41.57 66.04
N THR A 241 14.19 41.18 65.51
CA THR A 241 13.71 41.69 64.20
C THR A 241 12.23 42.08 64.25
N LYS A 242 11.77 42.65 65.36
CA LYS A 242 10.41 43.17 65.52
C LYS A 242 10.29 44.67 65.84
N SER A 243 11.34 45.48 65.65
CA SER A 243 11.30 46.90 66.10
C SER A 243 11.65 47.98 65.08
N LEU A 244 11.82 47.71 63.78
CA LEU A 244 12.17 48.79 62.83
C LEU A 244 11.34 48.80 61.54
N SER A 245 10.24 48.05 61.46
CA SER A 245 9.27 48.14 60.36
C SER A 245 8.31 49.34 60.47
N SER A 246 8.54 50.31 61.37
CA SER A 246 7.59 51.40 61.61
C SER A 246 8.10 52.84 61.41
N GLU A 247 9.34 53.10 60.96
CA GLU A 247 9.86 54.49 61.05
C GLU A 247 10.63 55.11 59.86
N LEU A 248 10.45 54.66 58.61
CA LEU A 248 10.92 55.47 57.45
C LEU A 248 9.92 55.50 56.28
N SER A 249 8.64 55.75 56.58
CA SER A 249 7.65 56.28 55.61
C SER A 249 7.63 57.81 55.54
N ASN A 250 8.66 58.49 56.05
CA ASN A 250 8.76 59.95 55.98
C ASN A 250 10.17 60.33 55.54
N TYR A 251 10.38 60.55 54.23
CA TYR A 251 11.01 61.77 53.71
C TYR A 251 10.92 61.78 52.18
N ARG A 252 10.41 62.90 51.67
CA ARG A 252 10.60 63.42 50.31
C ARG A 252 12.07 63.75 50.07
#